data_AF-A0A965XRN7-F1
#
_entry.id   AF-A0A965XRN7-F1
#
_cell.length_a   1.000
_cell.length_b   1.000
_cell.length_c   1.000
_cell.angle_alpha   90.00
_cell.angle_beta   90.00
_cell.angle_gamma   90.00
#
_symmetry.space_group_name_H-M   'P 1'
#
loop_
_entity.id
_entity.type
_entity.pdbx_description
1 polymer ?
#
loop_
_entity_poly.entity_id
_entity_poly.type
_entity_poly.pdbx_seq_one_letter_code
_entity_poly.pdbx_strand_id
1 'polypeptide(L)'
;WRLPTVKELSTLVDAGIAHPGPTIDIDYFPHCKGSWYWSSSSESDPGLAGNAWYVRFSNGYLSHAEKVGYKYVRAVRAGHPGYFEHSFVVGDGTVTDTGTGLMWQQATMEGTFTWEGALSACENLVLGGHRDWRLPNRNELLSLVDYSAYNPSIDAGVFSDTVSDRYWTSSPYATDSGEAWAIRFDSGALTTLKVFKAFGVGNLYRVRAVRTAQGGPAKALPSVIMLLLD
;
A
#
# COMPACT_ATOMS: atom_id res chain seq x y z
N TRP A 1 21.49 -10.26 -9.82
CA TRP A 1 21.10 -9.27 -8.79
C TRP A 1 20.63 -8.01 -9.48
N ARG A 2 19.55 -7.39 -8.99
CA ARG A 2 19.04 -6.11 -9.47
C ARG A 2 18.59 -5.22 -8.31
N LEU A 3 18.34 -3.94 -8.58
CA LEU A 3 17.65 -3.07 -7.65
C LEU A 3 16.17 -3.52 -7.53
N PRO A 4 15.58 -3.54 -6.33
CA PRO A 4 14.17 -3.89 -6.14
C PRO A 4 13.25 -2.83 -6.73
N THR A 5 12.06 -3.24 -7.16
CA THR A 5 10.96 -2.30 -7.40
C THR A 5 10.53 -1.67 -6.09
N VAL A 6 9.81 -0.55 -6.16
CA VAL A 6 9.33 0.10 -4.93
C VAL A 6 8.34 -0.79 -4.17
N LYS A 7 7.52 -1.58 -4.88
CA LYS A 7 6.63 -2.59 -4.25
C LYS A 7 7.43 -3.59 -3.46
N GLU A 8 8.43 -4.23 -4.07
CA GLU A 8 9.29 -5.20 -3.38
C GLU A 8 9.93 -4.60 -2.14
N LEU A 9 10.51 -3.41 -2.27
CA LEU A 9 11.19 -2.74 -1.17
C LEU A 9 10.24 -2.36 -0.03
N SER A 10 9.01 -1.95 -0.36
CA SER A 10 7.98 -1.57 0.62
C SER A 10 7.46 -2.74 1.45
N THR A 11 7.50 -3.97 0.90
CA THR A 11 7.08 -5.17 1.65
C THR A 11 8.01 -5.53 2.80
N LEU A 12 9.24 -4.98 2.79
CA LEU A 12 10.18 -5.12 3.90
C LEU A 12 9.88 -4.17 5.05
N VAL A 13 8.99 -3.18 4.86
CA VAL A 13 8.69 -2.23 5.92
C VAL A 13 7.73 -2.86 6.93
N ASP A 14 8.16 -2.93 8.19
CA ASP A 14 7.32 -3.24 9.34
C ASP A 14 6.73 -1.94 9.91
N ALA A 15 5.42 -1.76 9.74
CA ALA A 15 4.71 -0.57 10.20
C ALA A 15 4.41 -0.57 11.71
N GLY A 16 4.65 -1.68 12.42
CA GLY A 16 4.57 -1.76 13.88
C GLY A 16 5.78 -1.11 14.58
N ILE A 17 6.86 -0.85 13.85
CA ILE A 17 8.07 -0.23 14.39
C ILE A 17 7.98 1.30 14.27
N ALA A 18 8.11 2.00 15.39
CA ALA A 18 8.11 3.45 15.45
C ALA A 18 9.41 4.06 14.92
N HIS A 19 9.34 5.31 14.45
CA HIS A 19 10.50 6.14 14.16
C HIS A 19 11.39 6.29 15.43
N PRO A 20 12.73 6.26 15.32
CA PRO A 20 13.56 6.34 14.11
C PRO A 20 13.88 5.03 13.37
N GLY A 21 13.23 3.92 13.70
CA GLY A 21 13.45 2.62 13.05
C GLY A 21 14.82 1.98 13.39
N PRO A 22 15.33 1.08 12.52
CA PRO A 22 14.83 0.79 11.19
C PRO A 22 13.52 -0.02 11.22
N THR A 23 12.53 0.41 10.43
CA THR A 23 11.19 -0.19 10.29
C THR A 23 11.26 -1.43 9.40
N ILE A 24 12.06 -2.41 9.81
CA ILE A 24 12.31 -3.69 9.12
C ILE A 24 12.70 -4.70 10.20
N ASP A 25 12.47 -5.98 9.93
CA ASP A 25 12.95 -7.05 10.82
C ASP A 25 14.50 -7.06 10.86
N ILE A 26 15.06 -6.69 12.01
CA ILE A 26 16.52 -6.58 12.18
C ILE A 26 17.20 -7.93 12.41
N ASP A 27 16.46 -8.99 12.75
CA ASP A 27 17.04 -10.32 12.91
C ASP A 27 17.44 -10.89 11.54
N TYR A 28 16.64 -10.60 10.51
CA TYR A 28 16.99 -10.92 9.12
C TYR A 28 17.84 -9.85 8.43
N PHE A 29 17.74 -8.59 8.84
CA PHE A 29 18.44 -7.46 8.22
C PHE A 29 19.27 -6.63 9.22
N PRO A 30 20.26 -7.23 9.91
CA PRO A 30 20.96 -6.62 11.06
C PRO A 30 21.78 -5.37 10.71
N HIS A 31 22.04 -5.14 9.43
CA HIS A 31 22.79 -3.99 8.94
C HIS A 31 21.91 -2.95 8.21
N CYS A 32 20.58 -3.08 8.27
CA CYS A 32 19.69 -2.05 7.76
C CYS A 32 19.96 -0.71 8.44
N LYS A 33 19.99 0.37 7.67
CA LYS A 33 20.01 1.73 8.19
C LYS A 33 18.59 2.30 8.14
N GLY A 34 18.17 3.01 9.18
CA GLY A 34 16.97 3.84 9.15
C GLY A 34 17.17 5.04 8.23
N SER A 35 17.19 4.82 6.92
CA SER A 35 17.49 5.83 5.91
C SER A 35 16.68 5.63 4.63
N TRP A 36 16.94 6.44 3.62
CA TRP A 36 16.31 6.35 2.30
C TRP A 36 16.99 5.29 1.45
N TYR A 37 16.18 4.48 0.75
CA TYR A 37 16.65 3.42 -0.12
C TYR A 37 16.04 3.58 -1.52
N TRP A 38 16.90 3.64 -2.54
CA TRP A 38 16.46 3.70 -3.93
C TRP A 38 15.77 2.41 -4.36
N SER A 39 14.76 2.56 -5.24
CA SER A 39 14.15 1.48 -6.00
C SER A 39 14.39 1.66 -7.49
N SER A 40 14.11 0.62 -8.28
CA SER A 40 14.18 0.67 -9.75
C SER A 40 12.93 1.27 -10.40
N SER A 41 11.90 1.60 -9.62
CA SER A 41 10.65 2.16 -10.13
C SER A 41 10.83 3.64 -10.47
N SER A 42 10.49 4.03 -11.70
CA SER A 42 10.44 5.43 -12.12
C SER A 42 9.08 6.04 -11.80
N GLU A 43 9.02 7.37 -11.74
CA GLU A 43 7.76 8.09 -11.61
C GLU A 43 6.99 8.10 -12.94
N SER A 44 5.67 7.89 -12.85
CA SER A 44 4.76 7.82 -14.00
C SER A 44 4.12 9.16 -14.35
N ASP A 45 4.11 10.13 -13.43
CA ASP A 45 3.72 11.50 -13.75
C ASP A 45 4.64 12.09 -14.85
N PRO A 46 4.09 12.52 -16.01
CA PRO A 46 4.88 13.10 -17.10
C PRO A 46 5.71 14.32 -16.67
N GLY A 47 5.23 15.11 -15.70
CA GLY A 47 5.94 16.26 -15.15
C GLY A 47 7.12 15.88 -14.24
N LEU A 48 7.19 14.63 -13.80
CA LEU A 48 8.20 14.11 -12.87
C LEU A 48 8.92 12.87 -13.40
N ALA A 49 8.86 12.58 -14.71
CA ALA A 49 9.43 11.36 -15.31
C ALA A 49 10.95 11.16 -15.07
N GLY A 50 11.66 12.21 -14.65
CA GLY A 50 13.06 12.15 -14.21
C GLY A 50 13.25 11.55 -12.81
N ASN A 51 12.19 11.36 -12.04
CA ASN A 51 12.23 10.91 -10.66
C ASN A 51 12.29 9.39 -10.53
N ALA A 52 12.79 8.93 -9.39
CA ALA A 52 12.71 7.54 -8.97
C ALA A 52 12.03 7.45 -7.60
N TRP A 53 11.40 6.31 -7.36
CA TRP A 53 10.81 5.99 -6.07
C TRP A 53 11.86 5.51 -5.07
N TYR A 54 11.64 5.82 -3.80
CA TYR A 54 12.42 5.34 -2.68
C TYR A 54 11.53 5.00 -1.48
N VAL A 55 12.06 4.15 -0.60
CA VAL A 55 11.46 3.81 0.69
C VAL A 55 12.35 4.31 1.81
N ARG A 56 11.75 4.87 2.87
CA ARG A 56 12.47 5.35 4.06
C ARG A 56 12.32 4.37 5.21
N PHE A 57 13.35 3.57 5.50
CA PHE A 57 13.29 2.62 6.62
C PHE A 57 13.36 3.28 8.00
N SER A 58 13.48 4.59 8.15
CA SER A 58 13.36 5.21 9.48
C SER A 58 11.90 5.42 9.92
N ASN A 59 10.93 5.33 9.00
CA ASN A 59 9.52 5.58 9.31
C ASN A 59 8.52 4.88 8.37
N GLY A 60 9.00 4.13 7.36
CA GLY A 60 8.18 3.38 6.42
C GLY A 60 7.65 4.17 5.21
N TYR A 61 8.00 5.45 5.04
CA TYR A 61 7.43 6.28 3.97
C TYR A 61 7.87 5.82 2.58
N LEU A 62 6.96 5.94 1.62
CA LEU A 62 7.22 5.67 0.20
C LEU A 62 6.95 6.95 -0.58
N SER A 63 7.98 7.45 -1.26
CA SER A 63 7.97 8.76 -1.93
C SER A 63 8.98 8.76 -3.08
N HIS A 64 9.01 9.82 -3.88
CA HIS A 64 9.86 9.95 -5.05
C HIS A 64 10.63 11.27 -5.02
N ALA A 65 11.74 11.32 -5.75
CA ALA A 65 12.48 12.55 -6.03
C ALA A 65 13.33 12.36 -7.28
N GLU A 66 13.91 13.46 -7.77
CA GLU A 66 14.91 13.45 -8.83
C GLU A 66 16.01 12.43 -8.52
N LYS A 67 16.56 11.80 -9.57
CA LYS A 67 17.62 10.79 -9.50
C LYS A 67 18.99 11.39 -9.14
N VAL A 68 19.00 12.24 -8.13
CA VAL A 68 20.17 12.97 -7.61
C VAL A 68 20.39 12.61 -6.15
N GLY A 69 21.65 12.71 -5.73
CA GLY A 69 22.06 12.46 -4.34
C GLY A 69 22.22 10.97 -3.98
N TYR A 70 22.79 10.76 -2.80
CA TYR A 70 23.11 9.42 -2.30
C TYR A 70 21.97 8.88 -1.44
N LYS A 71 21.47 7.69 -1.79
CA LYS A 71 20.57 6.87 -0.96
C LYS A 71 21.11 5.45 -0.92
N TYR A 72 20.73 4.69 0.10
CA TYR A 72 21.13 3.29 0.22
C TYR A 72 20.45 2.45 -0.88
N VAL A 73 20.98 1.27 -1.14
CA VAL A 73 20.38 0.29 -2.04
C VAL A 73 20.34 -1.07 -1.38
N ARG A 74 19.37 -1.89 -1.77
CA ARG A 74 19.35 -3.33 -1.51
C ARG A 74 19.37 -4.03 -2.85
N ALA A 75 20.01 -5.18 -2.93
CA ALA A 75 19.98 -6.01 -4.13
C ALA A 75 19.00 -7.17 -3.92
N VAL A 76 18.25 -7.50 -4.97
CA VAL A 76 17.34 -8.67 -4.98
C VAL A 76 17.72 -9.62 -6.12
N ARG A 77 17.49 -10.92 -5.93
CA ARG A 77 17.63 -11.93 -6.99
C ARG A 77 16.31 -12.01 -7.77
N ALA A 78 16.39 -12.03 -9.10
CA ALA A 78 15.23 -12.31 -9.94
C ALA A 78 14.89 -13.80 -9.82
N GLY A 79 13.63 -14.15 -9.55
CA GLY A 79 13.27 -15.58 -9.42
C GLY A 79 11.95 -15.93 -8.74
N HIS A 80 11.11 -14.97 -8.30
CA HIS A 80 9.78 -15.31 -7.80
C HIS A 80 8.69 -14.45 -8.46
N PRO A 81 8.03 -14.97 -9.51
CA PRO A 81 6.92 -14.29 -10.19
C PRO A 81 5.66 -14.17 -9.32
N GLY A 82 5.46 -15.09 -8.37
CA GLY A 82 4.12 -15.36 -7.84
C GLY A 82 3.55 -14.44 -6.75
N TYR A 83 4.27 -13.42 -6.25
CA TYR A 83 3.77 -12.54 -5.17
C TYR A 83 3.16 -11.22 -5.66
N PHE A 84 3.49 -10.79 -6.88
CA PHE A 84 2.98 -9.55 -7.46
C PHE A 84 2.19 -9.77 -8.76
N GLU A 85 1.97 -11.02 -9.14
CA GLU A 85 1.07 -11.37 -10.23
C GLU A 85 -0.37 -11.30 -9.72
N HIS A 86 -1.02 -10.19 -10.06
CA HIS A 86 -2.45 -10.05 -9.88
C HIS A 86 -3.19 -10.73 -11.03
N SER A 87 -4.26 -11.43 -10.69
CA SER A 87 -5.20 -11.97 -11.67
C SER A 87 -6.60 -11.68 -11.18
N PHE A 88 -7.26 -10.74 -11.84
CA PHE A 88 -8.52 -10.18 -11.39
C PHE A 88 -9.73 -10.86 -12.06
N VAL A 89 -10.72 -11.22 -11.25
CA VAL A 89 -12.05 -11.68 -11.69
C VAL A 89 -13.08 -10.66 -11.22
N VAL A 90 -13.74 -10.01 -12.16
CA VAL A 90 -14.73 -8.96 -11.92
C VAL A 90 -16.15 -9.54 -11.93
N GLY A 91 -16.97 -9.17 -10.95
CA GLY A 91 -18.38 -9.58 -10.89
C GLY A 91 -19.11 -8.98 -9.69
N ASP A 92 -20.39 -8.67 -9.85
CA ASP A 92 -21.29 -8.22 -8.78
C ASP A 92 -20.78 -7.00 -7.96
N GLY A 93 -20.10 -6.07 -8.64
CA GLY A 93 -19.49 -4.88 -8.02
C GLY A 93 -18.23 -5.17 -7.21
N THR A 94 -17.63 -6.37 -7.37
CA THR A 94 -16.43 -6.82 -6.68
C THR A 94 -15.33 -7.23 -7.66
N VAL A 95 -14.10 -7.25 -7.16
CA VAL A 95 -12.91 -7.74 -7.88
C VAL A 95 -12.21 -8.78 -7.01
N THR A 96 -12.18 -10.03 -7.44
CA THR A 96 -11.40 -11.08 -6.78
C THR A 96 -10.02 -11.14 -7.39
N ASP A 97 -8.98 -10.95 -6.58
CA ASP A 97 -7.60 -11.17 -6.95
C ASP A 97 -7.20 -12.61 -6.59
N THR A 98 -7.09 -13.46 -7.60
CA THR A 98 -6.75 -14.88 -7.41
C THR A 98 -5.28 -15.09 -7.05
N GLY A 99 -4.41 -14.09 -7.26
CA GLY A 99 -3.00 -14.15 -6.85
C GLY A 99 -2.83 -14.03 -5.33
N THR A 100 -3.61 -13.16 -4.70
CA THR A 100 -3.55 -12.89 -3.25
C THR A 100 -4.63 -13.61 -2.44
N GLY A 101 -5.73 -14.02 -3.08
CA GLY A 101 -6.92 -14.54 -2.40
C GLY A 101 -7.76 -13.45 -1.73
N LEU A 102 -7.52 -12.19 -2.08
CA LEU A 102 -8.31 -11.04 -1.62
C LEU A 102 -9.44 -10.73 -2.58
N MET A 103 -10.55 -10.25 -2.05
CA MET A 103 -11.66 -9.71 -2.83
C MET A 103 -11.90 -8.27 -2.42
N TRP A 104 -12.05 -7.41 -3.41
CA TRP A 104 -12.09 -5.97 -3.28
C TRP A 104 -13.46 -5.44 -3.71
N GLN A 105 -13.92 -4.39 -3.03
CA GLN A 105 -14.93 -3.52 -3.61
C GLN A 105 -14.38 -2.96 -4.93
N GLN A 106 -15.15 -3.02 -6.03
CA GLN A 106 -14.66 -2.56 -7.34
C GLN A 106 -14.68 -1.04 -7.47
N ALA A 107 -15.75 -0.39 -7.03
CA ALA A 107 -15.86 1.06 -7.04
C ALA A 107 -15.25 1.70 -5.79
N THR A 108 -14.88 2.97 -5.86
CA THR A 108 -14.60 3.75 -4.65
C THR A 108 -15.87 3.83 -3.81
N MET A 109 -15.76 3.63 -2.49
CA MET A 109 -16.91 3.83 -1.61
C MET A 109 -17.40 5.27 -1.68
N GLU A 110 -18.71 5.46 -1.81
CA GLU A 110 -19.31 6.79 -1.91
C GLU A 110 -19.04 7.61 -0.64
N GLY A 111 -18.64 8.87 -0.82
CA GLY A 111 -18.31 9.78 0.26
C GLY A 111 -16.84 9.79 0.67
N THR A 112 -16.59 10.39 1.83
CA THR A 112 -15.28 10.51 2.49
C THR A 112 -15.47 10.39 3.98
N PHE A 113 -14.56 9.71 4.67
CA PHE A 113 -14.77 9.27 6.05
C PHE A 113 -13.62 9.69 6.95
N THR A 114 -13.91 9.92 8.24
CA THR A 114 -12.86 9.87 9.27
C THR A 114 -12.28 8.46 9.33
N TRP A 115 -11.14 8.28 9.98
CA TRP A 115 -10.52 6.96 10.06
C TRP A 115 -11.43 5.93 10.77
N GLU A 116 -12.07 6.32 11.87
CA GLU A 116 -13.05 5.48 12.57
C GLU A 116 -14.32 5.26 11.74
N GLY A 117 -14.76 6.31 11.01
CA GLY A 117 -15.89 6.21 10.08
C GLY A 117 -15.60 5.24 8.94
N ALA A 118 -14.36 5.18 8.45
CA ALA A 118 -13.92 4.27 7.40
C ALA A 118 -13.94 2.81 7.85
N LEU A 119 -13.48 2.54 9.08
CA LEU A 119 -13.56 1.22 9.71
C LEU A 119 -15.02 0.76 9.78
N SER A 120 -15.89 1.58 10.36
CA SER A 120 -17.32 1.29 10.51
C SER A 120 -18.04 1.15 9.16
N ALA A 121 -17.73 2.00 8.18
CA ALA A 121 -18.34 1.94 6.86
C ALA A 121 -17.99 0.63 6.12
N CYS A 122 -16.76 0.13 6.27
CA CYS A 122 -16.38 -1.17 5.70
C CYS A 122 -17.08 -2.33 6.40
N GLU A 123 -17.12 -2.34 7.74
CA GLU A 123 -17.75 -3.42 8.52
C GLU A 123 -19.27 -3.53 8.27
N ASN A 124 -19.91 -2.42 7.94
CA ASN A 124 -21.34 -2.38 7.63
C ASN A 124 -21.66 -2.56 6.12
N LEU A 125 -20.64 -2.70 5.26
CA LEU A 125 -20.84 -2.85 3.82
C LEU A 125 -21.49 -4.20 3.50
N VAL A 126 -22.52 -4.17 2.64
CA VAL A 126 -23.12 -5.36 2.03
C VAL A 126 -22.96 -5.23 0.52
N LEU A 127 -22.14 -6.09 -0.08
CA LEU A 127 -21.80 -6.02 -1.50
C LEU A 127 -21.44 -7.40 -2.03
N GLY A 128 -21.87 -7.72 -3.26
CA GLY A 128 -21.59 -9.02 -3.89
C GLY A 128 -22.10 -10.22 -3.09
N GLY A 129 -23.16 -10.04 -2.28
CA GLY A 129 -23.66 -11.08 -1.37
C GLY A 129 -22.83 -11.29 -0.08
N HIS A 130 -21.82 -10.45 0.16
CA HIS A 130 -20.90 -10.57 1.30
C HIS A 130 -21.10 -9.44 2.33
N ARG A 131 -20.76 -9.74 3.59
CA ARG A 131 -20.92 -8.84 4.77
C ARG A 131 -19.67 -8.79 5.66
N ASP A 132 -18.64 -9.54 5.32
CA ASP A 132 -17.36 -9.67 6.02
C ASP A 132 -16.30 -8.72 5.45
N TRP A 133 -16.74 -7.53 5.03
CA TRP A 133 -15.89 -6.48 4.48
C TRP A 133 -15.15 -5.74 5.60
N ARG A 134 -13.91 -5.33 5.31
CA ARG A 134 -13.07 -4.57 6.24
C ARG A 134 -12.22 -3.54 5.50
N LEU A 135 -11.69 -2.59 6.25
CA LEU A 135 -10.71 -1.64 5.74
C LEU A 135 -9.37 -2.38 5.52
N PRO A 136 -8.74 -2.28 4.32
CA PRO A 136 -7.48 -2.95 4.02
C PRO A 136 -6.35 -2.39 4.87
N ASN A 137 -5.40 -3.25 5.24
CA ASN A 137 -4.15 -2.78 5.83
C ASN A 137 -3.27 -2.11 4.77
N ARG A 138 -2.17 -1.46 5.20
CA ARG A 138 -1.33 -0.70 4.27
C ARG A 138 -0.76 -1.54 3.14
N ASN A 139 -0.34 -2.78 3.40
CA ASN A 139 0.31 -3.63 2.41
C ASN A 139 -0.71 -4.17 1.40
N GLU A 140 -1.91 -4.53 1.87
CA GLU A 140 -3.00 -4.94 1.00
C GLU A 140 -3.36 -3.83 0.02
N LEU A 141 -3.65 -2.62 0.51
CA LEU A 141 -4.05 -1.53 -0.39
C LEU A 141 -2.89 -1.10 -1.32
N LEU A 142 -1.64 -1.16 -0.83
CA LEU A 142 -0.45 -0.85 -1.62
C LEU A 142 -0.21 -1.85 -2.74
N SER A 143 -0.66 -3.10 -2.56
CA SER A 143 -0.55 -4.11 -3.61
C SER A 143 -1.30 -3.69 -4.89
N LEU A 144 -2.41 -2.95 -4.76
CA LEU A 144 -3.20 -2.46 -5.90
C LEU A 144 -2.55 -1.31 -6.67
N VAL A 145 -1.56 -0.62 -6.10
CA VAL A 145 -0.95 0.55 -6.76
C VAL A 145 -0.23 0.12 -8.03
N ASP A 146 -0.52 0.72 -9.17
CA ASP A 146 0.26 0.52 -10.40
C ASP A 146 1.19 1.72 -10.61
N TYR A 147 2.49 1.52 -10.42
CA TYR A 147 3.52 2.55 -10.58
C TYR A 147 3.86 2.86 -12.05
N SER A 148 3.20 2.20 -13.01
CA SER A 148 3.23 2.58 -14.42
C SER A 148 2.03 3.45 -14.81
N ALA A 149 1.04 3.60 -13.92
CA ALA A 149 -0.14 4.41 -14.10
C ALA A 149 -0.11 5.64 -13.20
N TYR A 150 -0.75 6.72 -13.64
CA TYR A 150 -0.81 7.98 -12.92
C TYR A 150 -2.23 8.54 -12.98
N ASN A 151 -2.69 9.06 -11.84
CA ASN A 151 -3.95 9.80 -11.73
C ASN A 151 -5.17 9.12 -12.40
N PRO A 152 -5.59 7.92 -11.94
CA PRO A 152 -5.09 7.20 -10.76
C PRO A 152 -4.00 6.15 -11.06
N SER A 153 -3.17 5.87 -10.07
CA SER A 153 -2.08 4.87 -10.05
C SER A 153 -2.60 3.47 -9.68
N ILE A 154 -3.48 2.93 -10.52
CA ILE A 154 -4.11 1.62 -10.39
C ILE A 154 -4.52 1.14 -11.78
N ASP A 155 -4.76 -0.17 -11.95
CA ASP A 155 -5.37 -0.70 -13.17
C ASP A 155 -6.81 -0.16 -13.35
N ALA A 156 -6.94 0.86 -14.20
CA ALA A 156 -8.22 1.51 -14.50
C ALA A 156 -9.16 0.63 -15.34
N GLY A 157 -8.67 -0.44 -15.97
CA GLY A 157 -9.51 -1.42 -16.66
C GLY A 157 -10.29 -2.29 -15.67
N VAL A 158 -9.75 -2.50 -14.48
CA VAL A 158 -10.38 -3.30 -13.41
C VAL A 158 -11.06 -2.41 -12.37
N PHE A 159 -10.43 -1.30 -11.99
CA PHE A 159 -10.88 -0.38 -10.96
C PHE A 159 -11.23 1.00 -11.55
N SER A 160 -12.09 1.02 -12.57
CA SER A 160 -12.44 2.21 -13.36
C SER A 160 -13.00 3.37 -12.54
N ASP A 161 -13.68 3.08 -11.44
CA ASP A 161 -14.29 4.11 -10.56
C ASP A 161 -13.35 4.53 -9.42
N THR A 162 -12.04 4.29 -9.54
CA THR A 162 -11.06 4.79 -8.57
C THR A 162 -10.97 6.30 -8.67
N VAL A 163 -11.34 6.99 -7.59
CA VAL A 163 -11.12 8.42 -7.47
C VAL A 163 -9.63 8.67 -7.17
N SER A 164 -9.00 9.58 -7.90
CA SER A 164 -7.62 9.97 -7.66
C SER A 164 -7.49 10.86 -6.42
N ASP A 165 -7.26 10.23 -5.27
CA ASP A 165 -7.22 10.88 -3.96
C ASP A 165 -6.46 10.01 -2.94
N ARG A 166 -6.47 10.42 -1.66
CA ARG A 166 -5.99 9.67 -0.50
C ARG A 166 -7.04 8.67 -0.03
N TYR A 167 -6.57 7.47 0.29
CA TYR A 167 -7.38 6.37 0.79
C TYR A 167 -6.85 5.91 2.13
N TRP A 168 -7.76 5.79 3.10
CA TRP A 168 -7.42 5.22 4.40
C TRP A 168 -7.00 3.76 4.30
N THR A 169 -6.09 3.39 5.19
CA THR A 169 -5.79 1.98 5.51
C THR A 169 -6.16 1.73 6.98
N SER A 170 -6.34 0.48 7.38
CA SER A 170 -6.55 0.10 8.78
C SER A 170 -5.25 0.09 9.61
N SER A 171 -4.11 0.43 9.02
CA SER A 171 -2.83 0.41 9.71
C SER A 171 -2.58 1.72 10.48
N PRO A 172 -2.48 1.68 11.83
CA PRO A 172 -2.08 2.85 12.60
C PRO A 172 -0.61 3.20 12.33
N TYR A 173 -0.23 4.45 12.60
CA TYR A 173 1.17 4.86 12.51
C TYR A 173 1.87 4.69 13.86
N ALA A 174 2.85 3.78 13.94
CA ALA A 174 3.51 3.44 15.21
C ALA A 174 4.21 4.61 15.92
N THR A 175 4.59 5.67 15.19
CA THR A 175 5.27 6.83 15.78
C THR A 175 4.29 7.81 16.44
N ASP A 176 3.07 7.92 15.93
CA ASP A 176 2.07 8.87 16.41
C ASP A 176 0.70 8.21 16.37
N SER A 177 0.15 7.91 17.56
CA SER A 177 -1.18 7.31 17.71
C SER A 177 -2.32 8.19 17.17
N GLY A 178 -2.05 9.45 16.87
CA GLY A 178 -2.95 10.36 16.18
C GLY A 178 -2.89 10.30 14.66
N GLU A 179 -2.17 9.35 14.08
CA GLU A 179 -2.05 9.16 12.64
C GLU A 179 -2.30 7.71 12.21
N ALA A 180 -2.79 7.57 10.98
CA ALA A 180 -2.91 6.29 10.30
C ALA A 180 -2.30 6.38 8.90
N TRP A 181 -1.91 5.22 8.36
CA TRP A 181 -1.37 5.11 7.01
C TRP A 181 -2.46 5.33 5.97
N ALA A 182 -2.08 6.00 4.89
CA ALA A 182 -2.92 6.25 3.74
C ALA A 182 -2.13 6.15 2.44
N ILE A 183 -2.82 5.74 1.39
CA ILE A 183 -2.26 5.63 0.03
C ILE A 183 -2.84 6.72 -0.84
N ARG A 184 -1.98 7.38 -1.60
CA ARG A 184 -2.37 8.36 -2.59
C ARG A 184 -2.52 7.67 -3.94
N PHE A 185 -3.74 7.44 -4.43
CA PHE A 185 -3.90 6.94 -5.79
C PHE A 185 -3.61 7.99 -6.85
N ASP A 186 -3.44 9.27 -6.50
CA ASP A 186 -2.93 10.27 -7.43
C ASP A 186 -1.49 10.01 -7.92
N SER A 187 -0.69 9.28 -7.14
CA SER A 187 0.74 9.06 -7.42
C SER A 187 1.27 7.68 -7.05
N GLY A 188 0.64 6.95 -6.13
CA GLY A 188 1.13 5.69 -5.58
C GLY A 188 1.95 5.85 -4.30
N ALA A 189 2.04 7.07 -3.76
CA ALA A 189 2.78 7.36 -2.55
C ALA A 189 2.08 6.81 -1.29
N LEU A 190 2.89 6.35 -0.32
CA LEU A 190 2.44 5.92 1.00
C LEU A 190 2.82 6.99 2.04
N THR A 191 1.81 7.59 2.67
CA THR A 191 1.96 8.68 3.65
C THR A 191 1.18 8.36 4.91
N THR A 192 1.39 9.12 5.98
CA THR A 192 0.51 9.12 7.14
C THR A 192 -0.40 10.35 7.10
N LEU A 193 -1.59 10.25 7.69
CA LEU A 193 -2.57 11.32 7.80
C LEU A 193 -3.13 11.35 9.23
N LYS A 194 -3.41 12.54 9.76
CA LYS A 194 -3.99 12.70 11.10
C LYS A 194 -5.40 12.10 11.15
N VAL A 195 -5.67 11.25 12.15
CA VAL A 195 -7.00 10.66 12.34
C VAL A 195 -7.99 11.67 12.94
N PHE A 196 -7.48 12.73 13.59
CA PHE A 196 -8.24 13.87 14.09
C PHE A 196 -7.74 15.19 13.50
N LYS A 197 -8.58 16.24 13.46
CA LYS A 197 -8.09 17.64 13.37
C LYS A 197 -8.25 18.36 14.70
N ALA A 198 -7.45 19.42 14.87
CA ALA A 198 -7.82 20.53 15.74
C ALA A 198 -9.19 21.10 15.30
N PHE A 199 -10.04 21.47 16.26
CA PHE A 199 -11.37 22.06 16.05
C PHE A 199 -12.53 21.12 15.65
N GLY A 200 -12.41 19.81 15.89
CA GLY A 200 -13.59 18.93 16.06
C GLY A 200 -14.20 18.29 14.80
N VAL A 201 -13.61 18.46 13.62
CA VAL A 201 -13.99 17.71 12.40
C VAL A 201 -12.79 16.91 11.92
N GLY A 202 -12.86 15.57 11.96
CA GLY A 202 -11.77 14.69 11.52
C GLY A 202 -11.41 14.87 10.05
N ASN A 203 -10.21 14.44 9.65
CA ASN A 203 -9.84 14.46 8.23
C ASN A 203 -10.63 13.38 7.48
N LEU A 204 -11.26 13.78 6.37
CA LEU A 204 -12.13 12.91 5.58
C LEU A 204 -11.39 12.44 4.33
N TYR A 205 -11.28 11.13 4.13
CA TYR A 205 -10.62 10.54 2.96
C TYR A 205 -11.40 9.35 2.41
N ARG A 206 -10.97 8.86 1.24
CA ARG A 206 -11.63 7.79 0.50
C ARG A 206 -11.37 6.42 1.12
N VAL A 207 -12.21 5.47 0.75
CA VAL A 207 -12.20 4.10 1.27
C VAL A 207 -12.47 3.12 0.13
N ARG A 208 -11.77 1.99 0.17
CA ARG A 208 -12.04 0.81 -0.66
C ARG A 208 -12.00 -0.40 0.27
N ALA A 209 -13.12 -1.11 0.39
CA ALA A 209 -13.19 -2.27 1.28
C ALA A 209 -12.51 -3.51 0.65
N VAL A 210 -12.01 -4.38 1.52
CA VAL A 210 -11.44 -5.68 1.17
C VAL A 210 -12.04 -6.78 2.05
N ARG A 211 -12.04 -8.00 1.57
CA ARG A 211 -12.32 -9.23 2.34
C ARG A 211 -11.44 -10.37 1.86
N THR A 212 -11.42 -11.47 2.61
CA THR A 212 -10.82 -12.73 2.14
C THR A 212 -11.81 -13.43 1.21
N ALA A 213 -11.36 -13.88 0.03
CA ALA A 213 -12.20 -14.68 -0.85
C ALA A 213 -12.44 -16.08 -0.23
N GLN A 214 -13.68 -16.56 -0.19
CA GLN A 214 -13.96 -17.93 0.28
C GLN A 214 -13.45 -18.95 -0.75
N GLY A 215 -12.67 -19.94 -0.30
CA GLY A 215 -12.27 -21.10 -1.12
C GLY A 215 -10.79 -21.22 -1.48
N GLY A 216 -9.93 -20.31 -1.04
CA GLY A 216 -8.48 -20.46 -1.10
C GLY A 216 -7.85 -20.11 0.23
N PRO A 217 -6.69 -20.71 0.62
CA PRO A 217 -5.94 -20.16 1.73
C PRO A 217 -5.63 -18.71 1.36
N ALA A 218 -6.02 -17.75 2.21
CA ALA A 218 -5.39 -16.44 2.14
C ALA A 218 -3.89 -16.71 2.19
N LYS A 219 -3.18 -16.50 1.08
CA LYS A 219 -1.73 -16.38 1.17
C LYS A 219 -1.57 -15.10 1.94
N ALA A 220 -1.44 -15.21 3.27
CA ALA A 220 -1.11 -14.08 4.12
C ALA A 220 0.04 -13.39 3.40
N LEU A 221 -0.18 -12.15 2.94
CA LEU A 221 0.93 -11.34 2.45
C LEU A 221 1.89 -11.29 3.64
N PRO A 222 3.04 -11.98 3.57
CA PRO A 222 3.89 -12.03 4.74
C PRO A 222 4.32 -10.59 5.00
N SER A 223 4.33 -10.18 6.26
CA SER A 223 4.88 -8.88 6.68
C SER A 223 6.34 -8.69 6.25
N VAL A 224 6.96 -9.77 5.76
CA VAL A 224 8.28 -9.83 5.15
C VAL A 224 8.18 -10.77 3.95
N ILE A 225 8.24 -10.26 2.72
CA ILE A 225 8.63 -11.13 1.59
C ILE A 225 10.07 -11.51 1.87
N MET A 226 10.24 -12.69 2.47
CA MET A 226 11.50 -13.41 2.59
C MET A 226 11.98 -13.69 1.16
N LEU A 227 12.69 -12.73 0.58
CA LEU A 227 13.63 -13.00 -0.49
C LEU A 227 14.70 -13.87 0.14
N LEU A 228 14.46 -15.19 0.10
CA LEU A 228 15.33 -16.22 0.63
C LEU A 228 16.76 -15.92 0.16
N LEU A 229 17.58 -15.55 1.14
CA LEU A 229 19.03 -15.47 1.02
C LEU A 229 19.59 -16.88 1.13
N ASP A 230 19.32 -17.70 0.10
CA ASP A 230 20.12 -18.89 -0.22
C ASP A 230 20.72 -18.68 -1.63
#